data_AF-A0A4R0RYT9-F1
#
_entry.id   AF-A0A4R0RYT9-F1
#
_cell.length_a   1.000
_cell.length_b   1.000
_cell.length_c   1.000
_cell.angle_alpha   90.00
_cell.angle_beta   90.00
_cell.angle_gamma   90.00
#
_symmetry.space_group_name_H-M   'P 1'
#
loop_
_entity.id
_entity.type
_entity.pdbx_description
1 polymer ?
#
loop_
_entity_poly.entity_id
_entity_poly.type
_entity_poly.pdbx_seq_one_letter_code
_entity_poly.pdbx_strand_id
1 'polypeptide(L)'
;MGALSITGIKPGSTSLKLTAGKITKTVPITVLSRNLLSYGPAEGSGLTVTVNTDGSLHVTGTATGQWMGVLWTFPCTVQGNVILSRPTSIDGLTVSVKCLDADGGQLGTQVIPGNAMAVPAGTVSLRFEILSSEATPTAKDGDLRVQLESGDTAHEWMRPDNTSLRGGGVN
;
A
#
# COMPACT_ATOMS: atom_id res chain seq x y z
N MET A 1 -37.78 -8.40 -13.24
CA MET A 1 -37.05 -7.39 -12.45
C MET A 1 -35.81 -7.00 -13.25
N GLY A 2 -35.63 -5.71 -13.56
CA GLY A 2 -34.43 -5.23 -14.25
C GLY A 2 -33.35 -4.86 -13.23
N ALA A 3 -32.10 -5.24 -13.49
CA ALA A 3 -30.95 -4.82 -12.70
C ALA A 3 -30.18 -3.70 -13.44
N LEU A 4 -29.67 -2.71 -12.71
CA LEU A 4 -28.70 -1.75 -13.20
C LEU A 4 -27.29 -2.20 -12.79
N SER A 5 -26.41 -2.40 -13.76
CA SER A 5 -24.99 -2.66 -13.54
C SER A 5 -24.19 -1.38 -13.72
N ILE A 6 -23.32 -1.05 -12.76
CA ILE A 6 -22.48 0.15 -12.77
C ILE A 6 -21.04 -0.31 -12.56
N THR A 7 -20.11 0.17 -13.38
CA THR A 7 -18.68 -0.13 -13.27
C THR A 7 -17.92 1.15 -12.96
N GLY A 8 -17.14 1.16 -11.88
CA GLY A 8 -16.23 2.25 -11.56
C GLY A 8 -14.98 2.19 -12.45
N ILE A 9 -14.61 3.33 -13.06
CA ILE A 9 -13.44 3.41 -13.95
C ILE A 9 -12.23 4.05 -13.23
N LYS A 10 -12.48 5.03 -12.36
CA LYS A 10 -11.44 5.75 -11.61
C LYS A 10 -11.85 5.91 -10.15
N PRO A 11 -10.91 5.87 -9.20
CA PRO A 11 -11.20 6.15 -7.80
C PRO A 11 -11.80 7.53 -7.59
N GLY A 12 -12.61 7.65 -6.55
CA GLY A 12 -13.25 8.90 -6.16
C GLY A 12 -14.67 8.70 -5.68
N SER A 13 -15.26 9.78 -5.19
CA SER A 13 -16.63 9.80 -4.66
C SER A 13 -17.54 10.59 -5.59
N THR A 14 -18.73 10.06 -5.81
CA THR A 14 -19.80 10.69 -6.59
C THR A 14 -21.14 10.28 -6.01
N SER A 15 -22.23 10.70 -6.65
CA SER A 15 -23.57 10.22 -6.30
C SER A 15 -24.35 9.81 -7.53
N LEU A 16 -25.07 8.71 -7.40
CA LEU A 16 -26.04 8.26 -8.39
C LEU A 16 -27.41 8.86 -8.05
N LYS A 17 -27.94 9.69 -8.95
CA LYS A 17 -29.30 10.22 -8.82
C LYS A 17 -30.27 9.35 -9.61
N LEU A 18 -31.15 8.65 -8.90
CA LEU A 18 -32.21 7.82 -9.46
C LEU A 18 -33.52 8.61 -9.44
N THR A 19 -34.10 8.83 -10.62
CA THR A 19 -35.40 9.51 -10.77
C THR A 19 -36.39 8.59 -11.47
N ALA A 20 -37.52 8.31 -10.84
CA ALA A 20 -38.64 7.56 -11.41
C ALA A 20 -39.94 8.32 -11.13
N GLY A 21 -40.47 8.99 -12.16
CA GLY A 21 -41.60 9.91 -12.01
C GLY A 21 -41.29 11.03 -11.01
N LYS A 22 -42.06 11.12 -9.94
CA LYS A 22 -41.87 12.12 -8.86
C LYS A 22 -40.86 11.68 -7.78
N ILE A 23 -40.41 10.43 -7.79
CA ILE A 23 -39.49 9.91 -6.77
C ILE A 23 -38.05 10.18 -7.21
N THR A 24 -37.28 10.83 -6.33
CA THR A 24 -35.83 11.02 -6.49
C THR A 24 -35.11 10.39 -5.30
N LYS A 25 -34.07 9.59 -5.58
CA LYS A 25 -33.14 9.06 -4.59
C LYS A 25 -31.71 9.34 -5.02
N THR A 26 -30.91 9.85 -4.09
CA THR A 26 -29.48 10.07 -4.29
C THR A 26 -28.73 9.01 -3.50
N VAL A 27 -27.89 8.23 -4.17
CA VAL A 27 -27.08 7.17 -3.57
C VAL A 27 -25.61 7.60 -3.67
N PRO A 28 -24.88 7.77 -2.55
CA PRO A 28 -23.44 8.02 -2.61
C PRO A 28 -22.70 6.78 -3.12
N ILE A 29 -21.75 6.98 -4.01
CA ILE A 29 -20.91 5.93 -4.59
C ILE A 29 -19.45 6.33 -4.42
N THR A 30 -18.63 5.41 -3.93
CA THR A 30 -17.18 5.58 -3.86
C THR A 30 -16.50 4.44 -4.59
N VAL A 31 -15.62 4.79 -5.52
CA VAL A 31 -14.70 3.85 -6.18
C VAL A 31 -13.38 3.92 -5.42
N LEU A 32 -12.93 2.78 -4.89
CA LEU A 32 -11.70 2.67 -4.10
C LEU A 32 -10.47 2.49 -5.01
N SER A 33 -9.30 2.79 -4.44
CA SER A 33 -8.03 2.50 -5.07
C SER A 33 -7.81 1.00 -5.21
N ARG A 34 -7.11 0.60 -6.28
CA ARG A 34 -6.58 -0.77 -6.40
C ARG A 34 -5.36 -1.01 -5.54
N ASN A 35 -4.70 0.06 -5.09
CA ASN A 35 -3.55 -0.03 -4.22
C ASN A 35 -4.02 -0.29 -2.79
N LEU A 36 -3.81 -1.53 -2.35
CA LEU A 36 -4.19 -2.06 -1.05
C LEU A 36 -3.29 -1.56 0.08
N LEU A 37 -2.20 -0.85 -0.24
CA LEU A 37 -1.32 -0.30 0.79
C LEU A 37 -2.03 0.78 1.61
N SER A 38 -1.65 0.88 2.87
CA SER A 38 -1.88 2.08 3.67
C SER A 38 -0.57 2.52 4.28
N TYR A 39 -0.22 3.78 4.04
CA TYR A 39 1.01 4.38 4.54
C TYR A 39 0.79 5.86 4.85
N GLY A 40 1.83 6.56 5.24
CA GLY A 40 1.79 7.97 5.61
C GLY A 40 3.17 8.38 6.14
N PRO A 41 3.31 9.58 6.73
CA PRO A 41 4.61 9.98 7.21
C PRO A 41 5.14 9.05 8.32
N ALA A 42 6.44 8.78 8.30
CA ALA A 42 7.13 7.91 9.24
C ALA A 42 8.54 8.43 9.50
N GLU A 43 9.07 8.13 10.67
CA GLU A 43 10.46 8.39 11.02
C GLU A 43 10.96 7.21 11.84
N GLY A 44 12.16 6.74 11.51
CA GLY A 44 12.70 5.56 12.16
C GLY A 44 14.03 5.13 11.57
N SER A 45 14.92 4.70 12.46
CA SER A 45 16.19 4.06 12.09
C SER A 45 17.02 4.88 11.10
N GLY A 46 17.01 6.21 11.28
CA GLY A 46 17.76 7.17 10.46
C GLY A 46 17.10 7.57 9.13
N LEU A 47 15.93 7.02 8.81
CA LEU A 47 15.13 7.41 7.64
C LEU A 47 13.91 8.25 8.06
N THR A 48 13.62 9.25 7.25
CA THR A 48 12.39 10.07 7.32
C THR A 48 11.61 9.90 6.03
N VAL A 49 10.32 9.60 6.16
CA VAL A 49 9.40 9.44 5.05
C VAL A 49 8.27 10.44 5.15
N THR A 50 8.06 11.21 4.08
CA THR A 50 6.91 12.09 3.91
C THR A 50 6.06 11.63 2.73
N VAL A 51 4.87 12.22 2.56
CA VAL A 51 3.96 11.90 1.46
C VAL A 51 3.86 13.13 0.56
N ASN A 52 4.18 12.94 -0.72
CA ASN A 52 4.03 13.96 -1.75
C ASN A 52 2.56 14.23 -2.07
N THR A 53 2.26 15.33 -2.75
CA THR A 53 0.89 15.70 -3.16
C THR A 53 0.21 14.62 -4.01
N ASP A 54 0.97 13.90 -4.85
CA ASP A 54 0.45 12.81 -5.68
C ASP A 54 0.21 11.51 -4.89
N GLY A 55 0.66 11.44 -3.63
CA GLY A 55 0.56 10.27 -2.75
C GLY A 55 1.75 9.32 -2.80
N SER A 56 2.81 9.63 -3.56
CA SER A 56 4.08 8.91 -3.48
C SER A 56 4.81 9.21 -2.16
N LEU A 57 5.73 8.31 -1.78
CA LEU A 57 6.54 8.44 -0.57
C LEU A 57 7.85 9.13 -0.91
N HIS A 58 8.19 10.21 -0.22
CA HIS A 58 9.51 10.82 -0.31
C HIS A 58 10.37 10.34 0.86
N VAL A 59 11.50 9.70 0.57
CA VAL A 59 12.39 9.09 1.57
C VAL A 59 13.70 9.85 1.63
N THR A 60 14.08 10.27 2.84
CA THR A 60 15.33 10.98 3.11
C THR A 60 16.08 10.39 4.30
N GLY A 61 17.37 10.67 4.41
CA GLY A 61 18.19 10.30 5.56
C GLY A 61 19.11 9.10 5.28
N THR A 62 19.77 8.60 6.32
CA THR A 62 20.73 7.49 6.23
C THR A 62 20.32 6.44 7.24
N ALA A 63 19.99 5.23 6.75
CA ALA A 63 19.59 4.16 7.65
C ALA A 63 20.71 3.86 8.67
N THR A 64 20.34 3.50 9.89
CA THR A 64 21.30 3.22 10.98
C THR A 64 22.06 1.90 10.81
N GLY A 65 21.61 1.03 9.90
CA GLY A 65 22.26 -0.24 9.58
C GLY A 65 21.57 -0.98 8.43
N GLN A 66 22.15 -2.13 8.06
CA GLN A 66 21.51 -3.05 7.13
C GLN A 66 20.21 -3.60 7.73
N TRP A 67 19.17 -3.70 6.90
CA TRP A 67 17.81 -4.14 7.25
C TRP A 67 17.07 -3.24 8.23
N MET A 68 17.58 -2.03 8.44
CA MET A 68 16.93 -0.99 9.21
C MET A 68 16.15 -0.04 8.29
N GLY A 69 15.05 0.51 8.79
CA GLY A 69 14.23 1.46 8.04
C GLY A 69 12.89 1.72 8.70
N VAL A 70 11.82 1.83 7.91
CA VAL A 70 10.47 2.18 8.37
C VAL A 70 9.42 1.15 7.98
N LEU A 71 8.33 1.10 8.74
CA LEU A 71 7.22 0.18 8.53
C LEU A 71 5.85 0.82 8.78
N TRP A 72 4.82 0.21 8.19
CA TRP A 72 3.40 0.48 8.46
C TRP A 72 2.64 -0.83 8.55
N THR A 73 1.82 -0.99 9.59
CA THR A 73 0.93 -2.15 9.75
C THR A 73 -0.53 -1.72 9.56
N PHE A 74 -1.27 -2.42 8.72
CA PHE A 74 -2.68 -2.12 8.40
C PHE A 74 -3.49 -3.41 8.19
N PRO A 75 -4.83 -3.38 8.29
CA PRO A 75 -5.66 -4.58 8.14
C PRO A 75 -5.51 -5.23 6.76
N CYS A 76 -5.53 -6.57 6.72
CA CYS A 76 -5.62 -7.31 5.47
C CYS A 76 -7.09 -7.41 5.04
N THR A 77 -7.44 -6.89 3.87
CA THR A 77 -8.82 -6.84 3.36
C THR A 77 -9.10 -7.80 2.21
N VAL A 78 -8.10 -8.58 1.81
CA VAL A 78 -8.16 -9.45 0.62
C VAL A 78 -7.78 -10.89 0.95
N GLN A 79 -8.29 -11.81 0.15
CA GLN A 79 -7.91 -13.22 0.14
C GLN A 79 -7.43 -13.59 -1.27
N GLY A 80 -6.62 -14.64 -1.38
CA GLY A 80 -6.04 -15.08 -2.65
C GLY A 80 -4.69 -14.41 -2.95
N ASN A 81 -4.34 -14.33 -4.22
CA ASN A 81 -3.03 -13.80 -4.63
C ASN A 81 -2.97 -12.28 -4.54
N VAL A 82 -1.79 -11.77 -4.20
CA VAL A 82 -1.42 -10.37 -4.26
C VAL A 82 -0.09 -10.22 -4.97
N ILE A 83 0.09 -9.11 -5.67
CA ILE A 83 1.34 -8.73 -6.31
C ILE A 83 1.78 -7.36 -5.81
N LEU A 84 3.06 -7.25 -5.46
CA LEU A 84 3.71 -5.99 -5.12
C LEU A 84 4.43 -5.47 -6.36
N SER A 85 4.26 -4.19 -6.67
CA SER A 85 4.97 -3.50 -7.74
C SER A 85 5.62 -2.22 -7.23
N ARG A 86 6.75 -1.86 -7.85
CA ARG A 86 7.55 -0.68 -7.50
C ARG A 86 8.08 -0.04 -8.78
N PRO A 87 7.32 0.85 -9.44
CA PRO A 87 7.76 1.53 -10.66
C PRO A 87 8.88 2.56 -10.46
N THR A 88 9.12 3.06 -9.23
CA THR A 88 10.29 3.91 -8.94
C THR A 88 11.15 3.29 -7.85
N SER A 89 12.47 3.41 -7.99
CA SER A 89 13.44 2.81 -7.08
C SER A 89 14.36 3.85 -6.47
N ILE A 90 14.77 3.61 -5.23
CA ILE A 90 15.88 4.29 -4.57
C ILE A 90 16.96 3.24 -4.34
N ASP A 91 18.17 3.50 -4.81
CA ASP A 91 19.28 2.56 -4.68
C ASP A 91 19.62 2.27 -3.22
N GLY A 92 19.88 1.01 -2.90
CA GLY A 92 20.14 0.55 -1.54
C GLY A 92 18.90 0.40 -0.66
N LEU A 93 17.69 0.75 -1.14
CA LEU A 93 16.43 0.49 -0.43
C LEU A 93 15.64 -0.64 -1.08
N THR A 94 15.17 -1.57 -0.26
CA THR A 94 14.20 -2.60 -0.61
C THR A 94 12.83 -2.27 -0.05
N VAL A 95 11.78 -2.79 -0.70
CA VAL A 95 10.41 -2.71 -0.21
C VAL A 95 9.79 -4.10 -0.16
N SER A 96 8.99 -4.37 0.86
CA SER A 96 8.30 -5.65 0.97
C SER A 96 7.00 -5.54 1.77
N VAL A 97 6.13 -6.54 1.63
CA VAL A 97 4.93 -6.69 2.47
C VAL A 97 4.96 -8.03 3.17
N LYS A 98 4.78 -8.02 4.49
CA LYS A 98 4.63 -9.23 5.31
C LYS A 98 3.17 -9.46 5.65
N CYS A 99 2.74 -10.72 5.62
CA CYS A 99 1.44 -11.13 6.13
C CYS A 99 1.58 -11.48 7.61
N LEU A 100 0.74 -10.92 8.47
CA LEU A 100 0.80 -11.13 9.92
C LEU A 100 -0.47 -11.79 10.45
N ASP A 101 -0.30 -12.68 11.42
CA ASP A 101 -1.39 -13.25 12.23
C ASP A 101 -1.90 -12.26 13.29
N ALA A 102 -2.86 -12.71 14.10
CA ALA A 102 -3.48 -11.92 15.17
C ALA A 102 -2.52 -11.52 16.30
N ASP A 103 -1.42 -12.25 16.48
CA ASP A 103 -0.40 -11.99 17.49
C ASP A 103 0.74 -11.10 16.94
N GLY A 104 0.68 -10.74 15.64
CA GLY A 104 1.71 -9.96 14.94
C GLY A 104 2.87 -10.81 14.42
N GLY A 105 2.75 -12.14 14.49
CA GLY A 105 3.70 -13.09 13.93
C GLY A 105 3.63 -13.11 12.40
N GLN A 106 4.78 -13.20 11.74
CA GLN A 106 4.80 -13.30 10.28
C GLN A 106 4.34 -14.69 9.82
N LEU A 107 3.37 -14.69 8.90
CA LEU A 107 2.91 -15.87 8.19
C LEU A 107 3.56 -15.93 6.81
N GLY A 108 4.15 -17.09 6.48
CA GLY A 108 4.76 -17.34 5.17
C GLY A 108 5.96 -16.42 4.87
N THR A 109 6.31 -16.36 3.58
CA THR A 109 7.38 -15.48 3.10
C THR A 109 6.86 -14.06 2.86
N GLN A 110 7.75 -13.08 2.85
CA GLN A 110 7.40 -11.71 2.48
C GLN A 110 7.11 -11.60 0.97
N VAL A 111 6.13 -10.77 0.61
CA VAL A 111 5.85 -10.37 -0.77
C VAL A 111 6.88 -9.34 -1.19
N ILE A 112 7.62 -9.63 -2.25
CA ILE A 112 8.62 -8.73 -2.85
C ILE A 112 8.16 -8.29 -4.24
N PRO A 113 8.65 -7.15 -4.75
CA PRO A 113 8.21 -6.63 -6.04
C PRO A 113 8.38 -7.64 -7.19
N GLY A 114 7.37 -7.75 -8.05
CA GLY A 114 7.41 -8.58 -9.27
C GLY A 114 7.01 -10.04 -9.10
N ASN A 115 6.76 -10.52 -7.87
CA ASN A 115 6.31 -11.89 -7.61
C ASN A 115 4.91 -11.87 -6.98
N ALA A 116 3.93 -12.44 -7.68
CA ALA A 116 2.61 -12.68 -7.13
C ALA A 116 2.66 -13.83 -6.11
N MET A 117 1.96 -13.66 -4.99
CA MET A 117 1.94 -14.63 -3.90
C MET A 117 0.56 -14.74 -3.27
N ALA A 118 0.18 -15.95 -2.87
CA ALA A 118 -1.03 -16.17 -2.09
C ALA A 118 -0.89 -15.57 -0.69
N VAL A 119 -1.89 -14.81 -0.25
CA VAL A 119 -2.04 -14.40 1.14
C VAL A 119 -2.30 -15.65 1.99
N PRO A 120 -1.43 -15.96 3.00
CA PRO A 120 -1.62 -17.14 3.85
C PRO A 120 -2.93 -17.09 4.63
N ALA A 121 -3.54 -18.26 4.85
CA ALA A 121 -4.69 -18.36 5.74
C ALA A 121 -4.32 -17.91 7.16
N GLY A 122 -5.22 -17.20 7.83
CA GLY A 122 -4.98 -16.64 9.16
C GLY A 122 -4.34 -15.25 9.17
N THR A 123 -3.99 -14.70 8.00
CA THR A 123 -3.52 -13.31 7.90
C THR A 123 -4.64 -12.35 8.33
N VAL A 124 -4.35 -11.48 9.29
CA VAL A 124 -5.28 -10.42 9.74
C VAL A 124 -4.77 -9.03 9.39
N SER A 125 -3.45 -8.86 9.30
CA SER A 125 -2.82 -7.59 8.97
C SER A 125 -1.65 -7.77 8.00
N LEU A 126 -1.34 -6.69 7.30
CA LEU A 126 -0.21 -6.59 6.40
C LEU A 126 0.76 -5.55 6.96
N ARG A 127 2.06 -5.82 6.83
CA ARG A 127 3.12 -4.88 7.19
C ARG A 127 3.94 -4.51 5.98
N PHE A 128 3.83 -3.27 5.54
CA PHE A 128 4.65 -2.71 4.49
C PHE A 128 5.95 -2.16 5.09
N GLU A 129 7.09 -2.51 4.52
CA GLU A 129 8.42 -2.14 5.00
C GLU A 129 9.24 -1.50 3.89
N ILE A 130 10.02 -0.48 4.25
CA ILE A 130 11.09 0.10 3.43
C ILE A 130 12.38 -0.03 4.25
N LEU A 131 13.32 -0.85 3.80
CA LEU A 131 14.53 -1.19 4.54
C LEU A 131 15.78 -0.91 3.70
N SER A 132 16.88 -0.53 4.34
CA SER A 132 18.18 -0.51 3.68
C SER A 132 18.71 -1.93 3.46
N SER A 133 19.17 -2.25 2.26
CA SER A 133 19.86 -3.50 1.96
C SER A 133 21.39 -3.37 2.03
N GLU A 134 21.90 -2.17 2.29
CA GLU A 134 23.34 -1.87 2.28
C GLU A 134 24.00 -2.26 3.60
N ALA A 135 25.15 -2.93 3.53
CA ALA A 135 25.97 -3.21 4.71
C ALA A 135 26.46 -1.93 5.41
N THR A 136 26.77 -0.90 4.60
CA THR A 136 27.07 0.46 5.06
C THR A 136 26.09 1.40 4.39
N PRO A 137 25.00 1.80 5.08
CA PRO A 137 23.98 2.65 4.47
C PRO A 137 24.53 4.00 4.01
N THR A 138 24.06 4.43 2.84
CA THR A 138 24.34 5.75 2.29
C THR A 138 23.12 6.66 2.44
N ALA A 139 23.34 7.97 2.34
CA ALA A 139 22.25 8.95 2.37
C ALA A 139 21.28 8.71 1.20
N LYS A 140 19.98 8.76 1.50
CA LYS A 140 18.88 8.63 0.56
C LYS A 140 18.17 9.96 0.42
N ASP A 141 17.71 10.23 -0.79
CA ASP A 141 16.84 11.34 -1.14
C ASP A 141 16.13 10.96 -2.44
N GLY A 142 14.84 10.65 -2.38
CA GLY A 142 14.08 10.28 -3.57
C GLY A 142 12.67 9.81 -3.30
N ASP A 143 11.94 9.58 -4.39
CA ASP A 143 10.52 9.24 -4.36
C ASP A 143 10.24 7.77 -4.70
N LEU A 144 9.39 7.14 -3.91
CA LEU A 144 8.90 5.78 -4.08
C LEU A 144 7.40 5.77 -4.39
N ARG A 145 7.08 5.15 -5.53
CA ARG A 145 5.75 4.67 -5.89
C ARG A 145 5.74 3.16 -5.70
N VAL A 146 4.90 2.68 -4.80
CA VAL A 146 4.71 1.26 -4.50
C VAL A 146 3.23 0.94 -4.52
N GLN A 147 2.88 -0.21 -5.06
CA GLN A 147 1.49 -0.68 -5.13
C GLN A 147 1.42 -2.16 -4.78
N LEU A 148 0.57 -2.47 -3.81
CA LEU A 148 0.12 -3.83 -3.56
C LEU A 148 -1.28 -3.96 -4.18
N GLU A 149 -1.51 -4.97 -4.98
CA GLU A 149 -2.83 -5.21 -5.58
C GLU A 149 -3.20 -6.69 -5.56
N SER A 150 -4.50 -6.96 -5.56
CA SER A 150 -5.02 -8.33 -5.66
C SER A 150 -4.84 -8.90 -7.06
N GLY A 151 -4.48 -10.17 -7.14
CA GLY A 151 -4.25 -10.90 -8.39
C GLY A 151 -2.77 -11.05 -8.72
N ASP A 152 -2.51 -11.46 -9.97
CA ASP A 152 -1.17 -11.85 -10.44
C ASP A 152 -0.54 -10.83 -11.39
N THR A 153 -1.24 -9.74 -11.69
CA THR A 153 -0.84 -8.77 -12.71
C THR A 153 -0.63 -7.40 -12.10
N ALA A 154 0.56 -6.83 -12.31
CA ALA A 154 0.87 -5.46 -11.93
C ALA A 154 0.21 -4.46 -12.90
N HIS A 155 -0.44 -3.42 -12.36
CA HIS A 155 -0.99 -2.31 -13.13
C HIS A 155 -0.21 -1.00 -12.92
N GLU A 156 -0.55 0.02 -13.70
CA GLU A 156 -0.05 1.38 -13.46
C GLU A 156 -0.31 1.80 -12.01
N TRP A 157 0.67 2.48 -11.43
CA TRP A 157 0.60 2.89 -10.03
C TRP A 157 -0.56 3.84 -9.77
N MET A 158 -1.24 3.57 -8.67
CA MET A 158 -2.32 4.37 -8.16
C MET A 158 -2.03 4.75 -6.71
N ARG A 159 -2.32 6.00 -6.36
CA ARG A 159 -2.30 6.47 -4.97
C ARG A 159 -3.19 5.56 -4.10
N PRO A 160 -2.73 5.08 -2.93
CA PRO A 160 -3.58 4.35 -2.01
C PRO A 160 -4.64 5.26 -1.36
N ASP A 161 -5.75 4.67 -0.91
CA ASP A 161 -6.85 5.43 -0.33
C ASP A 161 -6.44 6.14 0.97
N ASN A 162 -5.56 5.52 1.76
CA ASN A 162 -5.05 6.08 3.01
C ASN A 162 -3.53 6.34 2.94
N THR A 163 -3.17 7.62 2.78
CA THR A 163 -1.79 8.13 2.84
C THR A 163 -1.52 8.93 4.12
N SER A 164 -2.26 8.68 5.20
CA SER A 164 -2.13 9.38 6.49
C SER A 164 -1.80 8.46 7.66
N LEU A 165 -1.67 7.15 7.41
CA LEU A 165 -1.30 6.18 8.42
C LEU A 165 0.14 6.44 8.89
N ARG A 166 0.32 6.72 10.18
CA ARG A 166 1.65 6.95 10.75
C ARG A 166 2.45 5.65 10.75
N GLY A 167 3.68 5.72 10.25
CA GLY A 167 4.62 4.60 10.33
C GLY A 167 5.57 4.74 11.51
N GLY A 168 6.38 3.71 11.73
CA GLY A 168 7.41 3.69 12.75
C GLY A 168 8.71 3.08 12.23
N GLY A 169 9.76 3.11 13.06
CA GLY A 169 11.04 2.47 12.76
C GLY A 169 11.00 0.96 12.94
N VAL A 170 11.84 0.29 12.16
CA VAL A 170 12.20 -1.12 12.36
C VAL A 170 13.37 -1.15 13.34
N ASN A 171 13.19 -1.83 14.47
CA ASN A 171 14.23 -2.02 15.48
C ASN A 171 15.03 -3.30 15.23
#